data_AF-A0A6N8JRH3-F1
#
_entry.id   AF-A0A6N8JRH3-F1
#
_cell.length_a   1.000
_cell.length_b   1.000
_cell.length_c   1.000
_cell.angle_alpha   90.00
_cell.angle_beta   90.00
_cell.angle_gamma   90.00
#
_symmetry.space_group_name_H-M   'P 1'
#
loop_
_entity.id
_entity.type
_entity.pdbx_description
1 polymer ?
#
loop_
_entity_poly.entity_id
_entity_poly.type
_entity_poly.pdbx_seq_one_letter_code
_entity_poly.pdbx_strand_id
1 'polypeptide(L)'
;MRKSTMRIAATAVGTVALVAALAACAPAGSGNPQEPVTGAAPVETPEADEFGVVLADSWKDIYPGQYATYKANEANSPEGKMNYLEEYPELATMYAGYGFAKGYDEAASHSYTLRSISETPRVNDKTLANCITCKTPQFTAMVNSEGDEVYARPFAEVLAQMSEPISCYNCHENDPTQVVVTQRHFAHAMGSDAEQVPVEAQTCGQCHNEYYFDPDTKATSNPYEGLAAMDAEAILAYYDEMGFKDWEHPETGAPMLKAQHPEFETIYGAEQSSMAKQGYSCADCHMAPVSDENGEYSSHELVSPLENPAITEQCGSCHKDIAGEVRGWQKEVTDREHAIAADIKRYTDELAAQKDSLDADKLAQAQQIQRHAQFYWDYVMVENSEGAHNYKAAHANLDKAEAQLEEGFALLGIA
;
A
#
# COMPACT_ATOMS: atom_id res chain seq x y z
N MET A 1 44.11 55.90 30.20
CA MET A 1 44.66 54.84 29.34
C MET A 1 43.62 53.71 29.23
N ARG A 2 43.31 53.35 27.98
CA ARG A 2 42.36 52.36 27.44
C ARG A 2 41.54 51.49 28.41
N LYS A 3 40.21 51.60 28.33
CA LYS A 3 39.26 50.49 28.59
C LYS A 3 38.53 50.13 27.30
N SER A 4 38.49 48.83 27.07
CA SER A 4 38.07 48.10 25.87
C SER A 4 36.55 48.09 25.70
N THR A 5 36.09 48.30 24.45
CA THR A 5 34.77 47.89 23.97
C THR A 5 34.96 46.63 23.11
N MET A 6 34.42 45.50 23.57
CA MET A 6 34.28 44.29 22.74
C MET A 6 32.80 43.92 22.76
N ARG A 7 32.14 44.14 21.62
CA ARG A 7 30.76 43.71 21.36
C ARG A 7 30.80 42.29 20.81
N ILE A 8 29.85 41.49 21.30
CA ILE A 8 29.52 40.12 20.93
C ILE A 8 29.07 40.08 19.46
N ALA A 9 29.63 39.17 18.67
CA ALA A 9 29.08 38.73 17.39
C ALA A 9 29.50 37.27 17.15
N ALA A 10 28.60 36.32 17.44
CA ALA A 10 28.68 34.94 16.95
C ALA A 10 27.36 34.20 17.24
N THR A 11 26.34 34.37 16.39
CA THR A 11 25.22 33.43 16.24
C THR A 11 24.38 33.81 15.02
N ALA A 12 24.83 33.42 13.82
CA ALA A 12 24.01 33.52 12.59
C ALA A 12 24.46 32.58 11.46
N VAL A 13 25.28 31.54 11.74
CA VAL A 13 25.83 30.66 10.68
C VAL A 13 25.28 29.22 10.77
N GLY A 14 24.60 28.84 11.86
CA GLY A 14 24.08 27.48 12.05
C GLY A 14 22.76 27.17 11.31
N THR A 15 21.92 28.17 11.06
CA THR A 15 20.56 27.94 10.54
C THR A 15 20.49 27.90 9.00
N VAL A 16 21.39 28.60 8.30
CA VAL A 16 21.36 28.65 6.82
C VAL A 16 21.94 27.39 6.19
N ALA A 17 22.94 26.75 6.83
CA ALA A 17 23.53 25.51 6.33
C ALA A 17 22.59 24.30 6.45
N LEU A 18 21.72 24.26 7.47
CA LEU A 18 20.77 23.17 7.67
C LEU A 18 19.60 23.22 6.67
N VAL A 19 19.11 24.42 6.34
CA VAL A 19 18.05 24.62 5.33
C VAL A 19 18.57 24.35 3.92
N ALA A 20 19.83 24.68 3.63
CA ALA A 20 20.45 24.38 2.33
C ALA A 20 20.72 22.89 2.11
N ALA A 21 20.96 22.11 3.18
CA ALA A 21 21.15 20.66 3.08
C ALA A 21 19.84 19.90 2.82
N LEU A 22 18.71 20.34 3.40
CA LEU A 22 17.38 19.74 3.16
C LEU A 22 16.86 20.03 1.74
N ALA A 23 17.20 21.19 1.17
CA ALA A 23 16.79 21.55 -0.19
C ALA A 23 17.53 20.75 -1.30
N ALA A 24 18.64 20.07 -0.98
CA ALA A 24 19.43 19.33 -1.96
C ALA A 24 18.90 17.91 -2.25
N CYS A 25 17.92 17.44 -1.46
CA CYS A 25 17.32 16.12 -1.61
C CYS A 25 15.81 16.20 -1.86
N ALA A 26 15.24 17.36 -2.20
CA ALA A 26 13.83 17.45 -2.62
C ALA A 26 13.67 16.93 -4.07
N PRO A 27 12.54 16.28 -4.42
CA PRO A 27 12.28 15.86 -5.79
C PRO A 27 12.19 17.06 -6.73
N ALA A 28 12.47 16.82 -8.01
CA ALA A 28 12.07 17.76 -9.05
C ALA A 28 10.55 17.81 -9.05
N GLY A 29 9.95 18.98 -8.77
CA GLY A 29 8.51 19.09 -8.55
C GLY A 29 7.70 18.45 -9.67
N SER A 30 7.02 17.35 -9.35
CA SER A 30 6.01 16.70 -10.15
C SER A 30 4.64 17.19 -9.66
N GLY A 31 3.91 17.79 -10.59
CA GLY A 31 2.51 18.17 -10.48
C GLY A 31 1.94 18.08 -11.89
N ASN A 32 0.62 18.21 -12.03
CA ASN A 32 -0.02 18.31 -13.36
C ASN A 32 0.85 19.19 -14.27
N PRO A 33 1.21 18.71 -15.49
CA PRO A 33 2.07 19.46 -16.38
C PRO A 33 1.59 20.91 -16.45
N GLN A 34 2.48 21.86 -16.14
CA GLN A 34 2.20 23.26 -16.36
C GLN A 34 1.76 23.41 -17.82
N GLU A 35 0.64 24.13 -18.05
CA GLU A 35 -0.12 24.19 -19.31
C GLU A 35 0.69 23.81 -20.54
N PRO A 36 0.15 22.93 -21.42
CA PRO A 36 0.90 22.36 -22.52
C PRO A 36 1.63 23.46 -23.29
N VAL A 37 2.91 23.20 -23.57
CA VAL A 37 3.72 24.07 -24.44
C VAL A 37 2.89 24.40 -25.66
N THR A 38 2.48 25.66 -25.76
CA THR A 38 1.49 26.15 -26.70
C THR A 38 1.81 25.69 -28.12
N GLY A 39 0.93 24.89 -28.74
CA GLY A 39 1.05 24.55 -30.16
C GLY A 39 0.49 23.18 -30.62
N ALA A 40 0.22 22.23 -29.71
CA ALA A 40 -0.40 20.96 -30.10
C ALA A 40 -1.92 21.14 -30.30
N ALA A 41 -2.46 20.61 -31.39
CA ALA A 41 -3.91 20.54 -31.58
C ALA A 41 -4.52 19.62 -30.50
N PRO A 42 -5.75 19.89 -30.01
CA PRO A 42 -6.41 18.98 -29.10
C PRO A 42 -6.53 17.61 -29.77
N VAL A 43 -6.01 16.58 -29.11
CA VAL A 43 -6.17 15.20 -29.55
C VAL A 43 -7.61 14.79 -29.24
N GLU A 44 -8.29 14.18 -30.22
CA GLU A 44 -9.62 13.62 -30.01
C GLU A 44 -9.52 12.40 -29.08
N THR A 45 -10.27 12.42 -27.97
CA THR A 45 -10.40 11.28 -27.06
C THR A 45 -11.00 10.09 -27.82
N PRO A 46 -10.37 8.91 -27.78
CA PRO A 46 -10.91 7.71 -28.41
C PRO A 46 -12.28 7.30 -27.85
N GLU A 47 -12.98 6.42 -28.57
CA GLU A 47 -14.27 5.88 -28.13
C GLU A 47 -14.10 5.04 -26.84
N ALA A 48 -14.99 5.29 -25.88
CA ALA A 48 -15.06 4.53 -24.64
C ALA A 48 -15.87 3.23 -24.81
N ASP A 49 -15.61 2.24 -23.96
CA ASP A 49 -16.38 0.99 -23.91
C ASP A 49 -17.78 1.17 -23.28
N GLU A 50 -18.50 0.07 -23.05
CA GLU A 50 -19.85 0.11 -22.47
C GLU A 50 -19.91 0.62 -21.03
N PHE A 51 -18.77 0.65 -20.31
CA PHE A 51 -18.65 1.20 -18.96
C PHE A 51 -18.23 2.68 -18.98
N GLY A 52 -17.96 3.24 -20.16
CA GLY A 52 -17.45 4.60 -20.29
C GLY A 52 -15.93 4.71 -20.08
N VAL A 53 -15.20 3.60 -20.21
CA VAL A 53 -13.73 3.56 -20.08
C VAL A 53 -13.08 3.53 -21.45
N VAL A 54 -12.13 4.44 -21.72
CA VAL A 54 -11.25 4.34 -22.88
C VAL A 54 -10.12 3.36 -22.56
N LEU A 55 -10.12 2.23 -23.27
CA LEU A 55 -9.15 1.14 -23.12
C LEU A 55 -7.70 1.59 -23.42
N ALA A 56 -6.71 0.94 -22.78
CA ALA A 56 -5.31 1.34 -22.89
C ALA A 56 -4.80 1.31 -24.33
N ASP A 57 -5.16 0.28 -25.09
CA ASP A 57 -4.79 0.08 -26.49
C ASP A 57 -5.25 1.22 -27.40
N SER A 58 -6.31 1.94 -27.03
CA SER A 58 -6.83 3.09 -27.78
C SER A 58 -5.92 4.31 -27.71
N TRP A 59 -5.04 4.37 -26.71
CA TRP A 59 -4.10 5.48 -26.51
C TRP A 59 -2.75 5.30 -27.20
N LYS A 60 -2.45 4.10 -27.71
CA LYS A 60 -1.10 3.73 -28.20
C LYS A 60 -0.53 4.65 -29.29
N ASP A 61 -1.37 5.16 -30.20
CA ASP A 61 -0.94 6.00 -31.31
C ASP A 61 -0.84 7.48 -30.90
N ILE A 62 -1.47 7.85 -29.77
CA ILE A 62 -1.50 9.20 -29.21
C ILE A 62 -0.35 9.40 -28.21
N TYR A 63 -0.17 8.44 -27.30
CA TYR A 63 0.83 8.44 -26.23
C TYR A 63 1.73 7.20 -26.31
N PRO A 64 2.51 7.03 -27.40
CA PRO A 64 3.24 5.79 -27.67
C PRO A 64 4.30 5.45 -26.61
N GLY A 65 4.98 6.45 -26.02
CA GLY A 65 6.00 6.22 -24.99
C GLY A 65 5.41 5.71 -23.67
N GLN A 66 4.33 6.35 -23.20
CA GLN A 66 3.58 5.95 -22.01
C GLN A 66 2.96 4.57 -22.21
N TYR A 67 2.30 4.33 -23.36
CA TYR A 67 1.71 3.03 -23.65
C TYR A 67 2.78 1.92 -23.74
N ALA A 68 3.92 2.17 -24.41
CA ALA A 68 4.98 1.17 -24.52
C ALA A 68 5.57 0.78 -23.16
N THR A 69 5.82 1.76 -22.28
CA THR A 69 6.31 1.50 -20.92
C THR A 69 5.24 0.85 -20.03
N TYR A 70 3.97 1.23 -20.17
CA TYR A 70 2.86 0.51 -19.55
C TYR A 70 2.83 -0.97 -19.96
N LYS A 71 3.00 -1.29 -21.24
CA LYS A 71 3.06 -2.68 -21.72
C LYS A 71 4.31 -3.42 -21.24
N ALA A 72 5.42 -2.73 -20.97
CA ALA A 72 6.64 -3.36 -20.46
C ALA A 72 6.43 -4.06 -19.10
N ASN A 73 5.45 -3.61 -18.31
CA ASN A 73 5.02 -4.30 -17.08
C ASN A 73 4.66 -5.78 -17.29
N GLU A 74 4.28 -6.21 -18.49
CA GLU A 74 4.01 -7.62 -18.80
C GLU A 74 5.21 -8.54 -18.55
N ALA A 75 6.44 -7.99 -18.51
CA ALA A 75 7.63 -8.77 -18.16
C ALA A 75 7.61 -9.29 -16.71
N ASN A 76 6.90 -8.59 -15.81
CA ASN A 76 6.70 -9.00 -14.42
C ASN A 76 5.39 -9.81 -14.27
N SER A 77 5.41 -11.03 -14.82
CA SER A 77 4.23 -11.90 -14.88
C SER A 77 4.00 -12.70 -13.59
N PRO A 78 2.81 -13.33 -13.41
CA PRO A 78 2.53 -14.16 -12.23
C PRO A 78 3.34 -15.46 -12.18
N GLU A 79 3.97 -15.86 -13.27
CA GLU A 79 4.75 -17.10 -13.32
C GLU A 79 6.02 -17.01 -12.47
N GLY A 80 6.23 -17.98 -11.58
CA GLY A 80 7.45 -18.10 -10.78
C GLY A 80 7.53 -17.10 -9.61
N LYS A 81 6.42 -16.41 -9.32
CA LYS A 81 6.28 -15.57 -8.12
C LYS A 81 6.43 -16.41 -6.85
N MET A 82 7.03 -15.80 -5.82
CA MET A 82 7.18 -16.45 -4.52
C MET A 82 5.80 -16.74 -3.91
N ASN A 83 5.63 -17.94 -3.36
CA ASN A 83 4.46 -18.30 -2.58
C ASN A 83 4.74 -17.99 -1.10
N TYR A 84 4.07 -16.99 -0.54
CA TYR A 84 4.29 -16.58 0.85
C TYR A 84 3.86 -17.66 1.85
N LEU A 85 2.98 -18.61 1.49
CA LEU A 85 2.67 -19.75 2.34
C LEU A 85 3.82 -20.77 2.43
N GLU A 86 4.75 -20.75 1.47
CA GLU A 86 5.97 -21.55 1.52
C GLU A 86 7.10 -20.80 2.23
N GLU A 87 7.22 -19.49 2.00
CA GLU A 87 8.23 -18.65 2.65
C GLU A 87 7.94 -18.43 4.14
N TYR A 88 6.67 -18.22 4.50
CA TYR A 88 6.18 -18.08 5.86
C TYR A 88 5.19 -19.22 6.17
N PRO A 89 5.67 -20.45 6.44
CA PRO A 89 4.80 -21.60 6.72
C PRO A 89 3.87 -21.39 7.92
N GLU A 90 4.20 -20.48 8.83
CA GLU A 90 3.38 -20.03 9.96
C GLU A 90 2.01 -19.48 9.51
N LEU A 91 1.93 -18.90 8.31
CA LEU A 91 0.70 -18.33 7.76
C LEU A 91 -0.42 -19.36 7.61
N ALA A 92 -0.09 -20.64 7.41
CA ALA A 92 -1.09 -21.70 7.37
C ALA A 92 -1.87 -21.82 8.70
N THR A 93 -1.19 -21.57 9.84
CA THR A 93 -1.83 -21.47 11.15
C THR A 93 -2.45 -20.09 11.34
N MET A 94 -1.70 -19.01 11.15
CA MET A 94 -2.15 -17.64 11.45
C MET A 94 -3.40 -17.23 10.66
N TYR A 95 -3.53 -17.67 9.41
CA TYR A 95 -4.68 -17.40 8.55
C TYR A 95 -5.68 -18.57 8.48
N ALA A 96 -5.59 -19.55 9.38
CA ALA A 96 -6.52 -20.67 9.39
C ALA A 96 -7.98 -20.16 9.40
N GLY A 97 -8.79 -20.72 8.51
CA GLY A 97 -10.19 -20.30 8.31
C GLY A 97 -10.39 -19.11 7.37
N TYR A 98 -9.32 -18.46 6.90
CA TYR A 98 -9.41 -17.33 5.98
C TYR A 98 -8.86 -17.62 4.58
N GLY A 99 -9.24 -16.80 3.59
CA GLY A 99 -8.88 -17.02 2.18
C GLY A 99 -7.38 -17.12 1.96
N PHE A 100 -6.59 -16.30 2.67
CA PHE A 100 -5.13 -16.24 2.54
C PHE A 100 -4.42 -17.54 2.91
N ALA A 101 -5.00 -18.41 3.76
CA ALA A 101 -4.44 -19.74 4.01
C ALA A 101 -4.55 -20.70 2.82
N LYS A 102 -5.25 -20.33 1.74
CA LYS A 102 -5.37 -21.14 0.53
C LYS A 102 -4.37 -20.76 -0.56
N GLY A 103 -3.90 -19.52 -0.57
CA GLY A 103 -2.93 -19.01 -1.52
C GLY A 103 -2.67 -17.53 -1.31
N TYR A 104 -1.39 -17.18 -1.30
CA TYR A 104 -0.91 -15.81 -1.16
C TYR A 104 0.47 -15.75 -1.80
N ASP A 105 0.56 -15.05 -2.91
CA ASP A 105 1.76 -14.99 -3.74
C ASP A 105 2.28 -13.55 -3.82
N GLU A 106 3.57 -13.40 -4.08
CA GLU A 106 4.23 -12.14 -4.44
C GLU A 106 3.48 -11.45 -5.58
N ALA A 107 3.38 -10.12 -5.52
CA ALA A 107 2.62 -9.36 -6.49
C ALA A 107 3.23 -9.47 -7.91
N ALA A 108 2.35 -9.68 -8.88
CA ALA A 108 2.65 -9.50 -10.31
C ALA A 108 2.20 -8.12 -10.77
N SER A 109 2.55 -7.74 -12.00
CA SER A 109 2.26 -6.41 -12.50
C SER A 109 0.78 -6.12 -12.74
N HIS A 110 0.47 -4.82 -12.88
CA HIS A 110 -0.87 -4.30 -13.15
C HIS A 110 -1.53 -4.95 -14.37
N SER A 111 -0.76 -5.32 -15.39
CA SER A 111 -1.26 -5.98 -16.61
C SER A 111 -1.95 -7.33 -16.34
N TYR A 112 -1.73 -7.93 -15.17
CA TYR A 112 -2.26 -9.25 -14.81
C TYR A 112 -3.33 -9.21 -13.71
N THR A 113 -3.80 -8.03 -13.27
CA THR A 113 -4.74 -7.92 -12.15
C THR A 113 -6.00 -8.77 -12.31
N LEU A 114 -6.63 -8.76 -13.49
CA LEU A 114 -7.80 -9.59 -13.80
C LEU A 114 -7.48 -11.09 -13.82
N ARG A 115 -6.33 -11.47 -14.38
CA ARG A 115 -5.87 -12.86 -14.38
C ARG A 115 -5.62 -13.35 -12.96
N SER A 116 -4.82 -12.63 -12.19
CA SER A 116 -4.43 -13.00 -10.83
C SER A 116 -5.64 -13.10 -9.89
N ILE A 117 -6.61 -12.18 -9.98
CA ILE A 117 -7.83 -12.27 -9.15
C ILE A 117 -8.76 -13.41 -9.59
N SER A 118 -8.71 -13.82 -10.86
CA SER A 118 -9.49 -14.96 -11.36
C SER A 118 -8.88 -16.32 -11.00
N GLU A 119 -7.55 -16.40 -10.95
CA GLU A 119 -6.80 -17.65 -10.76
C GLU A 119 -6.47 -17.94 -9.28
N THR A 120 -6.57 -16.93 -8.41
CA THR A 120 -6.26 -17.09 -6.98
C THR A 120 -7.21 -18.09 -6.30
N PRO A 121 -6.71 -19.00 -5.44
CA PRO A 121 -7.56 -19.97 -4.72
C PRO A 121 -8.40 -19.33 -3.60
N ARG A 122 -8.25 -18.02 -3.38
CA ARG A 122 -8.99 -17.25 -2.37
C ARG A 122 -10.45 -17.04 -2.77
N VAL A 123 -10.72 -16.85 -4.06
CA VAL A 123 -12.08 -16.62 -4.57
C VAL A 123 -12.87 -17.93 -4.64
N ASN A 124 -14.18 -17.85 -4.41
CA ASN A 124 -15.10 -18.98 -4.47
C ASN A 124 -16.51 -18.53 -4.89
N ASP A 125 -17.47 -19.44 -4.89
CA ASP A 125 -18.86 -19.22 -5.29
C ASP A 125 -19.61 -18.18 -4.45
N LYS A 126 -19.11 -17.85 -3.25
CA LYS A 126 -19.68 -16.83 -2.36
C LYS A 126 -18.96 -15.48 -2.43
N THR A 127 -17.87 -15.38 -3.19
CA THR A 127 -17.13 -14.13 -3.33
C THR A 127 -17.99 -13.07 -4.00
N LEU A 128 -17.91 -11.84 -3.49
CA LEU A 128 -18.65 -10.69 -4.01
C LEU A 128 -17.74 -9.81 -4.86
N ALA A 129 -18.34 -8.91 -5.65
CA ALA A 129 -17.64 -8.07 -6.61
C ALA A 129 -16.70 -7.05 -5.96
N ASN A 130 -16.81 -6.79 -4.66
CA ASN A 130 -15.87 -5.96 -3.90
C ASN A 130 -14.40 -6.42 -3.95
N CYS A 131 -14.10 -7.67 -4.30
CA CYS A 131 -12.73 -8.10 -4.59
C CYS A 131 -12.15 -7.52 -5.91
N ILE A 132 -13.00 -6.92 -6.76
CA ILE A 132 -12.63 -6.38 -8.09
C ILE A 132 -12.21 -4.90 -7.99
N THR A 133 -12.52 -4.20 -6.88
CA THR A 133 -12.30 -2.75 -6.68
C THR A 133 -10.96 -2.25 -7.21
N CYS A 134 -9.88 -2.94 -6.86
CA CYS A 134 -8.52 -2.55 -7.21
C CYS A 134 -7.93 -3.43 -8.33
N LYS A 135 -8.76 -3.83 -9.32
CA LYS A 135 -8.35 -4.78 -10.38
C LYS A 135 -8.63 -4.30 -11.80
N THR A 136 -9.56 -3.39 -12.01
CA THR A 136 -9.91 -2.89 -13.34
C THR A 136 -10.58 -1.51 -13.27
N PRO A 137 -10.32 -0.61 -14.23
CA PRO A 137 -11.04 0.65 -14.33
C PRO A 137 -12.53 0.50 -14.63
N GLN A 138 -12.93 -0.59 -15.29
CA GLN A 138 -14.33 -0.83 -15.68
C GLN A 138 -15.22 -1.01 -14.43
N PHE A 139 -14.71 -1.70 -13.42
CA PHE A 139 -15.42 -1.84 -12.15
C PHE A 139 -15.46 -0.51 -11.37
N THR A 140 -14.38 0.28 -11.40
CA THR A 140 -14.38 1.63 -10.82
C THR A 140 -15.45 2.51 -11.49
N ALA A 141 -15.54 2.51 -12.82
CA ALA A 141 -16.54 3.25 -13.57
C ALA A 141 -17.97 2.75 -13.28
N MET A 142 -18.17 1.43 -13.18
CA MET A 142 -19.44 0.81 -12.81
C MET A 142 -19.91 1.27 -11.43
N VAL A 143 -19.06 1.19 -10.40
CA VAL A 143 -19.38 1.69 -9.04
C VAL A 143 -19.68 3.19 -9.07
N ASN A 144 -18.89 3.97 -9.81
CA ASN A 144 -19.08 5.41 -9.90
C ASN A 144 -20.42 5.79 -10.55
N SER A 145 -20.87 5.02 -11.53
CA SER A 145 -22.13 5.24 -12.25
C SER A 145 -23.35 4.73 -11.48
N GLU A 146 -23.28 3.51 -10.96
CA GLU A 146 -24.43 2.78 -10.42
C GLU A 146 -24.59 2.97 -8.91
N GLY A 147 -23.48 2.95 -8.15
CA GLY A 147 -23.48 3.07 -6.69
C GLY A 147 -22.91 1.84 -5.98
N ASP A 148 -22.89 1.91 -4.64
CA ASP A 148 -22.23 0.92 -3.79
C ASP A 148 -22.90 -0.46 -3.83
N GLU A 149 -24.15 -0.59 -4.29
CA GLU A 149 -24.81 -1.89 -4.42
C GLU A 149 -24.11 -2.83 -5.41
N VAL A 150 -23.26 -2.29 -6.28
CA VAL A 150 -22.40 -3.06 -7.19
C VAL A 150 -21.47 -3.98 -6.42
N TYR A 151 -20.94 -3.53 -5.27
CA TYR A 151 -19.99 -4.29 -4.46
C TYR A 151 -20.55 -5.63 -3.96
N ALA A 152 -21.86 -5.70 -3.72
CA ALA A 152 -22.54 -6.89 -3.22
C ALA A 152 -22.96 -7.89 -4.33
N ARG A 153 -22.67 -7.61 -5.60
CA ARG A 153 -23.00 -8.52 -6.72
C ARG A 153 -22.10 -9.77 -6.71
N PRO A 154 -22.53 -10.89 -7.31
CA PRO A 154 -21.70 -12.08 -7.43
C PRO A 154 -20.41 -11.78 -8.20
N PHE A 155 -19.26 -12.12 -7.61
CA PHE A 155 -17.94 -11.85 -8.20
C PHE A 155 -17.79 -12.38 -9.62
N ALA A 156 -18.15 -13.64 -9.86
CA ALA A 156 -17.95 -14.30 -11.15
C ALA A 156 -18.76 -13.65 -12.28
N GLU A 157 -19.97 -13.15 -11.98
CA GLU A 157 -20.84 -12.49 -12.96
C GLU A 157 -20.29 -11.11 -13.35
N VAL A 158 -19.77 -10.37 -12.37
CA VAL A 158 -19.17 -9.05 -12.63
C VAL A 158 -17.83 -9.21 -13.34
N LEU A 159 -16.95 -10.09 -12.86
CA LEU A 159 -15.63 -10.30 -13.48
C LEU A 159 -15.72 -10.73 -14.95
N ALA A 160 -16.72 -11.53 -15.32
CA ALA A 160 -16.92 -11.98 -16.70
C ALA A 160 -17.24 -10.84 -17.70
N GLN A 161 -17.60 -9.66 -17.20
CA GLN A 161 -17.84 -8.46 -17.99
C GLN A 161 -16.58 -7.58 -18.13
N MET A 162 -15.52 -7.88 -17.37
CA MET A 162 -14.30 -7.07 -17.31
C MET A 162 -13.26 -7.61 -18.27
N SER A 163 -12.60 -6.71 -19.01
CA SER A 163 -11.58 -7.03 -20.01
C SER A 163 -10.30 -6.22 -19.84
N GLU A 164 -10.37 -5.04 -19.23
CA GLU A 164 -9.23 -4.14 -19.07
C GLU A 164 -8.63 -4.32 -17.66
N PRO A 165 -7.36 -4.73 -17.51
CA PRO A 165 -6.67 -4.69 -16.22
C PRO A 165 -6.45 -3.24 -15.74
N ILE A 166 -5.77 -3.04 -14.62
CA ILE A 166 -5.43 -1.68 -14.16
C ILE A 166 -4.66 -0.94 -15.26
N SER A 167 -5.18 0.21 -15.70
CA SER A 167 -4.69 0.93 -16.87
C SER A 167 -4.88 2.44 -16.76
N CYS A 168 -4.77 3.16 -17.89
CA CYS A 168 -4.78 4.63 -17.98
C CYS A 168 -5.92 5.27 -17.16
N TYR A 169 -7.13 4.72 -17.28
CA TYR A 169 -8.32 5.29 -16.65
C TYR A 169 -8.24 5.37 -15.13
N ASN A 170 -7.57 4.43 -14.47
CA ASN A 170 -7.50 4.40 -13.01
C ASN A 170 -6.83 5.66 -12.42
N CYS A 171 -5.93 6.29 -13.18
CA CYS A 171 -5.16 7.45 -12.75
C CYS A 171 -5.43 8.71 -13.59
N HIS A 172 -6.08 8.57 -14.74
CA HIS A 172 -6.29 9.64 -15.72
C HIS A 172 -7.74 9.77 -16.23
N GLU A 173 -8.67 8.92 -15.78
CA GLU A 173 -9.99 8.77 -16.43
C GLU A 173 -9.85 8.67 -17.97
N ASN A 174 -10.61 9.44 -18.75
CA ASN A 174 -10.49 9.51 -20.20
C ASN A 174 -9.68 10.72 -20.68
N ASP A 175 -8.89 11.34 -19.80
CA ASP A 175 -8.01 12.48 -20.11
C ASP A 175 -6.58 12.24 -19.58
N PRO A 176 -5.69 11.63 -20.38
CA PRO A 176 -4.29 11.39 -20.02
C PRO A 176 -3.45 12.63 -19.68
N THR A 177 -3.98 13.84 -19.86
CA THR A 177 -3.30 15.08 -19.46
C THR A 177 -3.52 15.46 -18.00
N GLN A 178 -4.47 14.81 -17.31
CA GLN A 178 -4.81 15.06 -15.91
C GLN A 178 -4.49 13.85 -15.05
N VAL A 179 -3.92 14.07 -13.86
CA VAL A 179 -3.80 13.03 -12.84
C VAL A 179 -4.97 13.19 -11.86
N VAL A 180 -5.76 12.13 -11.69
CA VAL A 180 -7.02 12.16 -10.93
C VAL A 180 -7.19 10.89 -10.08
N VAL A 181 -7.91 11.06 -8.97
CA VAL A 181 -8.35 9.96 -8.10
C VAL A 181 -9.77 9.57 -8.50
N THR A 182 -9.94 8.32 -8.94
CA THR A 182 -11.20 7.75 -9.44
C THR A 182 -11.94 6.90 -8.41
N GLN A 183 -11.23 6.35 -7.40
CA GLN A 183 -11.80 5.51 -6.35
C GLN A 183 -12.40 6.35 -5.21
N ARG A 184 -13.74 6.30 -5.08
CA ARG A 184 -14.48 7.10 -4.09
C ARG A 184 -14.15 6.75 -2.64
N HIS A 185 -13.97 5.47 -2.29
CA HIS A 185 -13.68 5.05 -0.92
C HIS A 185 -12.40 5.72 -0.38
N PHE A 186 -11.33 5.68 -1.17
CA PHE A 186 -10.06 6.32 -0.84
C PHE A 186 -10.19 7.86 -0.83
N ALA A 187 -10.86 8.45 -1.81
CA ALA A 187 -11.07 9.90 -1.84
C ALA A 187 -11.86 10.40 -0.61
N HIS A 188 -12.86 9.64 -0.15
CA HIS A 188 -13.60 9.93 1.08
C HIS A 188 -12.70 9.80 2.31
N ALA A 189 -11.89 8.75 2.39
CA ALA A 189 -10.98 8.52 3.51
C ALA A 189 -9.89 9.61 3.62
N MET A 190 -9.40 10.12 2.49
CA MET A 190 -8.45 11.24 2.46
C MET A 190 -9.08 12.56 2.91
N GLY A 191 -10.34 12.82 2.55
CA GLY A 191 -11.05 14.04 2.91
C GLY A 191 -10.26 15.31 2.52
N SER A 192 -10.18 16.27 3.44
CA SER A 192 -9.40 17.51 3.24
C SER A 192 -7.88 17.29 3.21
N ASP A 193 -7.39 16.19 3.76
CA ASP A 193 -5.94 15.94 3.81
C ASP A 193 -5.36 15.57 2.45
N ALA A 194 -6.21 15.28 1.45
CA ALA A 194 -5.81 15.19 0.05
C ALA A 194 -5.02 16.42 -0.44
N GLU A 195 -5.29 17.62 0.10
CA GLU A 195 -4.55 18.84 -0.26
C GLU A 195 -3.08 18.82 0.22
N GLN A 196 -2.73 17.92 1.13
CA GLN A 196 -1.40 17.82 1.73
C GLN A 196 -0.50 16.77 1.06
N VAL A 197 -1.05 15.96 0.15
CA VAL A 197 -0.36 14.83 -0.49
C VAL A 197 -0.31 15.04 -2.00
N PRO A 198 0.84 14.82 -2.68
CA PRO A 198 0.90 14.87 -4.14
C PRO A 198 -0.15 13.96 -4.79
N VAL A 199 -0.85 14.44 -5.83
CA VAL A 199 -1.91 13.66 -6.48
C VAL A 199 -1.36 12.38 -7.11
N GLU A 200 -0.10 12.40 -7.54
CA GLU A 200 0.66 11.27 -8.06
C GLU A 200 0.84 10.15 -7.03
N ALA A 201 0.91 10.49 -5.73
CA ALA A 201 0.93 9.49 -4.67
C ALA A 201 -0.48 8.99 -4.32
N GLN A 202 -1.47 9.90 -4.39
CA GLN A 202 -2.87 9.55 -4.15
C GLN A 202 -3.38 8.54 -5.18
N THR A 203 -2.95 8.61 -6.45
CA THR A 203 -3.37 7.64 -7.47
C THR A 203 -2.93 6.21 -7.15
N CYS A 204 -1.75 6.02 -6.55
CA CYS A 204 -1.30 4.73 -6.03
C CYS A 204 -2.11 4.33 -4.79
N GLY A 205 -2.32 5.29 -3.89
CA GLY A 205 -3.08 5.10 -2.65
C GLY A 205 -4.52 4.65 -2.86
N GLN A 206 -5.11 4.83 -4.04
CA GLN A 206 -6.41 4.26 -4.41
C GLN A 206 -6.53 2.74 -4.24
N CYS A 207 -5.41 2.03 -4.34
CA CYS A 207 -5.36 0.57 -4.32
C CYS A 207 -4.35 0.03 -3.29
N HIS A 208 -3.22 0.72 -3.13
CA HIS A 208 -2.15 0.39 -2.20
C HIS A 208 -2.42 1.00 -0.82
N ASN A 209 -3.49 0.51 -0.20
CA ASN A 209 -3.99 0.92 1.10
C ASN A 209 -4.56 -0.28 1.88
N GLU A 210 -4.66 -0.12 3.19
CA GLU A 210 -5.45 -0.96 4.08
C GLU A 210 -6.95 -0.71 3.87
N TYR A 211 -7.71 -1.79 3.76
CA TYR A 211 -9.15 -1.74 3.53
C TYR A 211 -9.88 -2.91 4.18
N TYR A 212 -11.17 -2.72 4.41
CA TYR A 212 -12.12 -3.78 4.75
C TYR A 212 -13.35 -3.72 3.85
N PHE A 213 -14.19 -4.74 3.96
CA PHE A 213 -15.53 -4.72 3.38
C PHE A 213 -16.55 -4.40 4.46
N ASP A 214 -17.25 -3.29 4.29
CA ASP A 214 -18.28 -2.84 5.22
C ASP A 214 -19.32 -3.96 5.45
N PRO A 215 -19.63 -4.32 6.71
CA PRO A 215 -20.46 -5.49 7.01
C PRO A 215 -21.90 -5.36 6.51
N ASP A 216 -22.40 -4.14 6.32
CA ASP A 216 -23.79 -3.91 5.91
C ASP A 216 -23.92 -3.76 4.39
N THR A 217 -23.11 -2.87 3.80
CA THR A 217 -23.15 -2.48 2.38
C THR A 217 -22.27 -3.35 1.49
N LYS A 218 -21.27 -4.03 2.07
CA LYS A 218 -20.19 -4.75 1.37
C LYS A 218 -19.24 -3.87 0.58
N ALA A 219 -19.36 -2.55 0.68
CA ALA A 219 -18.49 -1.61 0.01
C ALA A 219 -17.05 -1.75 0.49
N THR A 220 -16.09 -1.64 -0.44
CA THR A 220 -14.69 -1.42 -0.08
C THR A 220 -14.57 -0.10 0.66
N SER A 221 -13.99 -0.14 1.86
CA SER A 221 -13.88 1.02 2.76
C SER A 221 -12.52 1.03 3.44
N ASN A 222 -12.01 2.22 3.77
CA ASN A 222 -10.80 2.37 4.56
C ASN A 222 -11.16 2.50 6.06
N PRO A 223 -10.35 1.94 6.97
CA PRO A 223 -10.61 2.00 8.41
C PRO A 223 -10.06 3.28 9.07
N TYR A 224 -10.15 4.41 8.38
CA TYR A 224 -9.62 5.70 8.82
C TYR A 224 -10.26 6.87 8.07
N GLU A 225 -10.14 8.08 8.64
CA GLU A 225 -10.42 9.36 7.99
C GLU A 225 -9.27 10.33 8.29
N GLY A 226 -8.63 10.83 7.23
CA GLY A 226 -7.46 11.72 7.29
C GLY A 226 -6.15 11.01 7.61
N LEU A 227 -5.04 11.69 7.33
CA LEU A 227 -3.68 11.13 7.48
C LEU A 227 -3.37 10.78 8.93
N ALA A 228 -3.87 11.58 9.88
CA ALA A 228 -3.59 11.39 11.31
C ALA A 228 -4.12 10.05 11.87
N ALA A 229 -5.11 9.43 11.22
CA ALA A 229 -5.68 8.14 11.60
C ALA A 229 -5.09 6.96 10.82
N MET A 230 -4.15 7.21 9.89
CA MET A 230 -3.50 6.19 9.06
C MET A 230 -2.25 5.62 9.73
N ASP A 231 -2.41 4.99 10.89
CA ASP A 231 -1.38 4.12 11.46
C ASP A 231 -2.02 2.85 12.03
N ALA A 232 -1.20 1.81 12.23
CA ALA A 232 -1.70 0.52 12.69
C ALA A 232 -2.45 0.59 14.04
N GLU A 233 -2.09 1.51 14.93
CA GLU A 233 -2.72 1.61 16.24
C GLU A 233 -4.10 2.29 16.15
N ALA A 234 -4.21 3.37 15.39
CA ALA A 234 -5.47 4.04 15.11
C ALA A 234 -6.44 3.13 14.32
N ILE A 235 -5.92 2.41 13.32
CA ILE A 235 -6.72 1.46 12.52
C ILE A 235 -7.20 0.28 13.38
N LEU A 236 -6.32 -0.29 14.22
CA LEU A 236 -6.72 -1.34 15.14
C LEU A 236 -7.82 -0.86 16.10
N ALA A 237 -7.66 0.34 16.65
CA ALA A 237 -8.67 0.95 17.53
C ALA A 237 -10.01 1.18 16.80
N TYR A 238 -9.98 1.60 15.53
CA TYR A 238 -11.17 1.74 14.69
C TYR A 238 -11.93 0.41 14.56
N TYR A 239 -11.22 -0.68 14.23
CA TYR A 239 -11.83 -2.00 14.11
C TYR A 239 -12.37 -2.53 15.45
N ASP A 240 -11.67 -2.26 16.55
CA ASP A 240 -12.09 -2.67 17.89
C ASP A 240 -13.34 -1.90 18.37
N GLU A 241 -13.42 -0.59 18.11
CA GLU A 241 -14.60 0.22 18.41
C GLU A 241 -15.83 -0.28 17.62
N MET A 242 -15.62 -0.69 16.37
CA MET A 242 -16.66 -1.29 15.54
C MET A 242 -17.05 -2.72 15.99
N GLY A 243 -16.21 -3.40 16.76
CA GLY A 243 -16.34 -4.83 17.03
C GLY A 243 -16.19 -5.68 15.76
N PHE A 244 -15.41 -5.19 14.79
CA PHE A 244 -15.23 -5.81 13.49
C PHE A 244 -14.30 -7.04 13.55
N LYS A 245 -14.58 -8.04 12.71
CA LYS A 245 -13.66 -9.13 12.43
C LYS A 245 -13.78 -9.55 10.97
N ASP A 246 -12.64 -9.80 10.33
CA ASP A 246 -12.59 -10.39 9.00
C ASP A 246 -12.97 -11.87 9.05
N TRP A 247 -12.45 -12.58 10.06
CA TRP A 247 -12.81 -13.96 10.34
C TRP A 247 -12.69 -14.30 11.82
N GLU A 248 -13.20 -15.46 12.19
CA GLU A 248 -12.97 -16.07 13.49
C GLU A 248 -11.94 -17.18 13.32
N HIS A 249 -10.84 -17.12 14.07
CA HIS A 249 -9.81 -18.14 14.00
C HIS A 249 -10.36 -19.48 14.53
N PRO A 250 -10.36 -20.56 13.74
CA PRO A 250 -11.16 -21.76 14.03
C PRO A 250 -10.67 -22.54 15.25
N GLU A 251 -9.39 -22.43 15.61
CA GLU A 251 -8.81 -23.21 16.71
C GLU A 251 -8.86 -22.45 18.04
N THR A 252 -8.75 -21.12 18.01
CA THR A 252 -8.69 -20.28 19.21
C THR A 252 -9.99 -19.54 19.49
N GLY A 253 -10.85 -19.37 18.48
CA GLY A 253 -12.06 -18.55 18.54
C GLY A 253 -11.79 -17.05 18.53
N ALA A 254 -10.55 -16.61 18.30
CA ALA A 254 -10.21 -15.20 18.30
C ALA A 254 -10.87 -14.46 17.11
N PRO A 255 -11.44 -13.26 17.33
CA PRO A 255 -11.95 -12.42 16.25
C PRO A 255 -10.76 -11.75 15.56
N MET A 256 -10.35 -12.22 14.39
CA MET A 256 -9.13 -11.76 13.73
C MET A 256 -9.38 -10.61 12.76
N LEU A 257 -8.31 -9.87 12.50
CA LEU A 257 -8.21 -8.86 11.44
C LEU A 257 -7.16 -9.31 10.43
N LYS A 258 -7.36 -8.94 9.16
CA LYS A 258 -6.36 -9.08 8.11
C LYS A 258 -5.96 -7.68 7.68
N ALA A 259 -4.67 -7.36 7.73
CA ALA A 259 -4.15 -6.18 7.07
C ALA A 259 -3.87 -6.46 5.58
N GLN A 260 -3.99 -5.48 4.70
CA GLN A 260 -3.66 -5.60 3.28
C GLN A 260 -2.85 -4.38 2.82
N HIS A 261 -1.67 -4.66 2.27
CA HIS A 261 -0.82 -3.74 1.50
C HIS A 261 -0.95 -2.25 1.89
N PRO A 262 -0.58 -1.88 3.14
CA PRO A 262 -0.75 -0.53 3.67
C PRO A 262 0.41 0.40 3.24
N GLU A 263 0.78 0.40 1.96
CA GLU A 263 1.92 1.21 1.49
C GLU A 263 1.64 2.70 1.68
N PHE A 264 0.44 3.17 1.34
CA PHE A 264 0.11 4.59 1.44
C PHE A 264 0.14 5.08 2.88
N GLU A 265 -0.46 4.34 3.81
CA GLU A 265 -0.47 4.64 5.24
C GLU A 265 0.95 4.62 5.81
N THR A 266 1.77 3.64 5.42
CA THR A 266 3.16 3.53 5.86
C THR A 266 4.02 4.72 5.42
N ILE A 267 3.75 5.28 4.23
CA ILE A 267 4.48 6.42 3.67
C ILE A 267 3.94 7.77 4.20
N TYR A 268 2.61 7.97 4.17
CA TYR A 268 1.98 9.28 4.38
C TYR A 268 1.20 9.41 5.68
N GLY A 269 0.85 8.30 6.30
CA GLY A 269 0.02 8.25 7.49
C GLY A 269 0.75 8.70 8.75
N ALA A 270 -0.04 9.22 9.71
CA ALA A 270 0.37 9.74 11.00
C ALA A 270 1.72 10.47 10.98
N GLU A 271 2.78 9.77 11.41
CA GLU A 271 4.16 10.25 11.26
C GLU A 271 4.72 9.83 9.89
N GLN A 272 4.59 10.73 8.92
CA GLN A 272 5.10 10.55 7.55
C GLN A 272 6.53 10.01 7.50
N SER A 273 6.80 9.20 6.48
CA SER A 273 8.15 8.74 6.17
C SER A 273 9.09 9.92 5.87
N SER A 274 10.39 9.67 5.95
CA SER A 274 11.39 10.67 5.57
C SER A 274 11.26 11.09 4.11
N MET A 275 10.82 10.20 3.22
CA MET A 275 10.64 10.50 1.79
C MET A 275 9.43 11.43 1.57
N ALA A 276 8.29 11.10 2.17
CA ALA A 276 7.08 11.94 2.10
C ALA A 276 7.33 13.35 2.67
N LYS A 277 8.03 13.46 3.80
CA LYS A 277 8.40 14.75 4.40
C LYS A 277 9.31 15.61 3.51
N GLN A 278 10.09 14.97 2.64
CA GLN A 278 10.95 15.65 1.67
C GLN A 278 10.19 16.01 0.38
N GLY A 279 8.93 15.59 0.26
CA GLY A 279 8.05 15.88 -0.87
C GLY A 279 8.04 14.82 -1.96
N TYR A 280 8.75 13.69 -1.79
CA TYR A 280 8.73 12.59 -2.76
C TYR A 280 7.35 11.94 -2.81
N SER A 281 6.88 11.73 -4.03
CA SER A 281 5.72 10.92 -4.38
C SER A 281 6.12 9.48 -4.70
N CYS A 282 5.13 8.58 -4.82
CA CYS A 282 5.35 7.22 -5.30
C CYS A 282 5.93 7.22 -6.72
N ALA A 283 5.45 8.14 -7.57
CA ALA A 283 5.86 8.25 -8.97
C ALA A 283 7.34 8.63 -9.12
N ASP A 284 7.89 9.46 -8.23
CA ASP A 284 9.30 9.85 -8.30
C ASP A 284 10.26 8.66 -8.17
N CYS A 285 9.83 7.59 -7.47
CA CYS A 285 10.62 6.39 -7.24
C CYS A 285 10.24 5.23 -8.18
N HIS A 286 8.96 5.08 -8.52
CA HIS A 286 8.47 3.91 -9.27
C HIS A 286 8.18 4.19 -10.76
N MET A 287 8.11 5.47 -11.15
CA MET A 287 7.81 5.93 -12.52
C MET A 287 8.96 6.80 -13.04
N ALA A 288 10.09 6.17 -13.38
CA ALA A 288 11.30 6.88 -13.76
C ALA A 288 11.09 7.89 -14.90
N PRO A 289 11.71 9.08 -14.87
CA PRO A 289 11.66 10.01 -15.98
C PRO A 289 12.35 9.41 -17.23
N VAL A 290 11.72 9.57 -18.39
CA VAL A 290 12.22 9.14 -19.69
C VAL A 290 12.29 10.33 -20.63
N SER A 291 13.36 10.41 -21.42
CA SER A 291 13.50 11.37 -22.52
C SER A 291 13.72 10.60 -23.82
N ASP A 292 12.83 10.77 -24.79
CA ASP A 292 12.94 10.16 -26.12
C ASP A 292 12.84 11.21 -27.26
N GLU A 293 12.65 10.75 -28.50
CA GLU A 293 12.51 11.64 -29.66
C GLU A 293 11.22 12.49 -29.66
N ASN A 294 10.23 12.10 -28.84
CA ASN A 294 8.91 12.72 -28.73
C ASN A 294 8.80 13.65 -27.51
N GLY A 295 9.75 13.59 -26.57
CA GLY A 295 9.85 14.52 -25.44
C GLY A 295 10.20 13.83 -24.13
N GLU A 296 9.96 14.54 -23.02
CA GLU A 296 10.10 13.99 -21.67
C GLU A 296 8.73 13.50 -21.16
N TYR A 297 8.71 12.34 -20.52
CA TYR A 297 7.52 11.76 -19.90
C TYR A 297 7.88 10.84 -18.73
N SER A 298 6.92 10.56 -17.85
CA SER A 298 7.10 9.56 -16.78
C SER A 298 6.88 8.15 -17.32
N SER A 299 7.86 7.27 -17.12
CA SER A 299 7.71 5.85 -17.44
C SER A 299 6.49 5.28 -16.74
N HIS A 300 5.69 4.51 -17.47
CA HIS A 300 4.60 3.72 -16.90
C HIS A 300 5.00 2.27 -16.66
N GLU A 301 6.28 1.93 -16.85
CA GLU A 301 6.86 0.67 -16.37
C GLU A 301 7.15 0.83 -14.87
N LEU A 302 6.32 0.19 -14.04
CA LEU A 302 6.44 0.27 -12.60
C LEU A 302 7.52 -0.72 -12.14
N VAL A 303 8.62 -0.18 -11.65
CA VAL A 303 9.82 -0.95 -11.31
C VAL A 303 10.09 -0.94 -9.81
N SER A 304 10.88 -1.92 -9.35
CA SER A 304 11.62 -1.74 -8.10
C SER A 304 12.60 -0.57 -8.29
N PRO A 305 12.58 0.47 -7.44
CA PRO A 305 13.47 1.63 -7.61
C PRO A 305 14.95 1.25 -7.61
N LEU A 306 15.31 0.16 -6.93
CA LEU A 306 16.67 -0.36 -6.84
C LEU A 306 17.21 -0.95 -8.13
N GLU A 307 16.33 -1.27 -9.08
CA GLU A 307 16.69 -1.86 -10.38
C GLU A 307 16.93 -0.78 -11.45
N ASN A 308 16.67 0.48 -11.12
CA ASN A 308 16.82 1.59 -12.05
C ASN A 308 17.94 2.57 -11.60
N PRO A 309 19.09 2.59 -12.31
CA PRO A 309 20.17 3.52 -12.04
C PRO A 309 19.73 4.99 -12.06
N ALA A 310 18.83 5.39 -12.96
CA ALA A 310 18.38 6.77 -13.08
C ALA A 310 17.59 7.24 -11.85
N ILE A 311 16.98 6.32 -11.09
CA ILE A 311 16.32 6.61 -9.82
C ILE A 311 17.34 6.61 -8.68
N THR A 312 18.13 5.54 -8.54
CA THR A 312 19.10 5.42 -7.44
C THR A 312 20.19 6.51 -7.45
N GLU A 313 20.57 7.03 -8.62
CA GLU A 313 21.53 8.13 -8.74
C GLU A 313 20.99 9.45 -8.13
N GLN A 314 19.68 9.68 -8.17
CA GLN A 314 19.05 10.88 -7.57
C GLN A 314 19.20 10.89 -6.05
N CYS A 315 19.27 9.70 -5.44
CA CYS A 315 19.47 9.54 -4.00
C CYS A 315 20.92 9.78 -3.56
N GLY A 316 21.87 9.84 -4.50
CA GLY A 316 23.32 9.91 -4.24
C GLY A 316 23.78 11.18 -3.51
N SER A 317 22.95 12.22 -3.45
CA SER A 317 23.21 13.44 -2.67
C SER A 317 23.03 13.21 -1.16
N CYS A 318 22.15 12.29 -0.76
CA CYS A 318 21.82 11.97 0.62
C CYS A 318 22.39 10.61 1.07
N HIS A 319 22.48 9.65 0.16
CA HIS A 319 22.88 8.27 0.43
C HIS A 319 24.17 7.90 -0.29
N LYS A 320 25.08 7.24 0.42
CA LYS A 320 26.35 6.79 -0.18
C LYS A 320 26.15 5.52 -1.00
N ASP A 321 25.24 4.66 -0.55
CA ASP A 321 24.89 3.38 -1.18
C ASP A 321 23.42 3.06 -0.85
N ILE A 322 22.49 3.76 -1.49
CA ILE A 322 21.05 3.59 -1.22
C ILE A 322 20.61 2.14 -1.42
N ALA A 323 21.15 1.43 -2.42
CA ALA A 323 20.79 0.05 -2.68
C ALA A 323 21.27 -0.90 -1.57
N GLY A 324 22.49 -0.70 -1.07
CA GLY A 324 23.00 -1.44 0.08
C GLY A 324 22.26 -1.12 1.38
N GLU A 325 21.90 0.14 1.59
CA GLU A 325 21.12 0.59 2.76
C GLU A 325 19.72 -0.03 2.76
N VAL A 326 18.98 0.06 1.65
CA VAL A 326 17.64 -0.52 1.52
C VAL A 326 17.68 -2.03 1.71
N ARG A 327 18.60 -2.75 1.04
CA ARG A 327 18.73 -4.21 1.24
C ARG A 327 19.04 -4.59 2.69
N GLY A 328 19.78 -3.73 3.41
CA GLY A 328 20.05 -3.90 4.84
C GLY A 328 18.78 -3.78 5.67
N TRP A 329 17.99 -2.73 5.43
CA TRP A 329 16.70 -2.50 6.09
C TRP A 329 15.72 -3.64 5.84
N GLN A 330 15.53 -4.03 4.58
CA GLN A 330 14.66 -5.13 4.18
C GLN A 330 15.05 -6.43 4.89
N LYS A 331 16.34 -6.77 4.87
CA LYS A 331 16.83 -7.95 5.57
C LYS A 331 16.52 -7.91 7.08
N GLU A 332 16.77 -6.78 7.74
CA GLU A 332 16.51 -6.66 9.18
C GLU A 332 15.02 -6.78 9.52
N VAL A 333 14.15 -6.19 8.70
CA VAL A 333 12.69 -6.28 8.88
C VAL A 333 12.20 -7.70 8.62
N THR A 334 12.55 -8.31 7.49
CA THR A 334 12.16 -9.68 7.14
C THR A 334 12.67 -10.71 8.14
N ASP A 335 13.92 -10.59 8.62
CA ASP A 335 14.46 -11.48 9.68
C ASP A 335 13.60 -11.40 10.95
N ARG A 336 13.14 -10.20 11.34
CA ARG A 336 12.25 -9.99 12.49
C ARG A 336 10.85 -10.52 12.22
N GLU A 337 10.31 -10.31 11.03
CA GLU A 337 9.00 -10.84 10.65
C GLU A 337 8.95 -12.36 10.79
N HIS A 338 9.95 -13.10 10.31
CA HIS A 338 10.01 -14.55 10.49
C HIS A 338 10.06 -14.97 11.96
N ALA A 339 10.86 -14.28 12.78
CA ALA A 339 10.95 -14.58 14.22
C ALA A 339 9.60 -14.35 14.92
N ILE A 340 8.95 -13.24 14.65
CA ILE A 340 7.66 -12.88 15.24
C ILE A 340 6.54 -13.78 14.72
N ALA A 341 6.55 -14.16 13.43
CA ALA A 341 5.59 -15.12 12.88
C ALA A 341 5.66 -16.46 13.62
N ALA A 342 6.87 -16.96 13.89
CA ALA A 342 7.08 -18.19 14.65
C ALA A 342 6.52 -18.08 16.08
N ASP A 343 6.68 -16.92 16.73
CA ASP A 343 6.11 -16.67 18.06
C ASP A 343 4.59 -16.50 18.03
N ILE A 344 4.00 -15.84 17.02
CA ILE A 344 2.54 -15.76 16.85
C ILE A 344 1.96 -17.15 16.63
N LYS A 345 2.60 -17.98 15.79
CA LYS A 345 2.18 -19.36 15.59
C LYS A 345 2.22 -20.13 16.91
N ARG A 346 3.35 -20.06 17.63
CA ARG A 346 3.52 -20.72 18.93
C ARG A 346 2.45 -20.28 19.92
N TYR A 347 2.19 -18.98 20.02
CA TYR A 347 1.15 -18.43 20.88
C TYR A 347 -0.24 -18.94 20.50
N THR A 348 -0.54 -18.99 19.19
CA THR A 348 -1.80 -19.50 18.65
C THR A 348 -2.01 -20.99 19.00
N ASP A 349 -0.99 -21.82 18.81
CA ASP A 349 -1.05 -23.26 19.14
C ASP A 349 -1.30 -23.48 20.65
N GLU A 350 -0.60 -22.73 21.50
CA GLU A 350 -0.74 -22.83 22.97
C GLU A 350 -2.10 -22.30 23.45
N LEU A 351 -2.58 -21.19 22.90
CA LEU A 351 -3.93 -20.70 23.18
C LEU A 351 -4.98 -21.74 22.78
N ALA A 352 -4.87 -22.33 21.59
CA ALA A 352 -5.78 -23.38 21.14
C ALA A 352 -5.79 -24.60 22.07
N ALA A 353 -4.61 -25.02 22.56
CA ALA A 353 -4.47 -26.14 23.49
C ALA A 353 -5.05 -25.87 24.89
N GLN A 354 -5.02 -24.61 25.33
CA GLN A 354 -5.40 -24.23 26.70
C GLN A 354 -6.79 -23.59 26.81
N LYS A 355 -7.40 -23.13 25.71
CA LYS A 355 -8.62 -22.29 25.72
C LYS A 355 -9.78 -22.84 26.56
N ASP A 356 -9.99 -24.15 26.56
CA ASP A 356 -11.13 -24.78 27.28
C ASP A 356 -10.91 -24.84 28.80
N SER A 357 -9.69 -24.54 29.26
CA SER A 357 -9.30 -24.47 30.67
C SER A 357 -9.25 -23.06 31.25
N LEU A 358 -9.30 -22.04 30.38
CA LEU A 358 -9.28 -20.63 30.77
C LEU A 358 -10.69 -20.19 31.18
N ASP A 359 -10.77 -19.30 32.17
CA ASP A 359 -12.00 -18.57 32.42
C ASP A 359 -12.30 -17.59 31.27
N ALA A 360 -13.54 -17.10 31.19
CA ALA A 360 -14.01 -16.30 30.07
C ALA A 360 -13.22 -14.98 29.89
N ASP A 361 -12.83 -14.34 30.99
CA ASP A 361 -12.11 -13.06 30.95
C ASP A 361 -10.68 -13.28 30.45
N LYS A 362 -9.99 -14.32 30.93
CA LYS A 362 -8.66 -14.70 30.45
C LYS A 362 -8.66 -15.16 29.01
N LEU A 363 -9.66 -15.94 28.59
CA LEU A 363 -9.78 -16.37 27.20
C LEU A 363 -9.97 -15.17 26.27
N ALA A 364 -10.86 -14.24 26.62
CA ALA A 364 -11.07 -13.02 25.85
C ALA A 364 -9.79 -12.18 25.77
N GLN A 365 -9.05 -12.02 26.88
CA GLN A 365 -7.77 -11.32 26.88
C GLN A 365 -6.73 -12.01 25.98
N ALA A 366 -6.62 -13.34 26.04
CA ALA A 366 -5.67 -14.08 25.21
C ALA A 366 -6.02 -14.00 23.71
N GLN A 367 -7.32 -14.05 23.37
CA GLN A 367 -7.78 -13.86 22.01
C GLN A 367 -7.51 -12.44 21.49
N GLN A 368 -7.67 -11.41 22.33
CA GLN A 368 -7.34 -10.04 21.97
C GLN A 368 -5.84 -9.87 21.72
N ILE A 369 -5.00 -10.50 22.54
CA ILE A 369 -3.55 -10.51 22.35
C ILE A 369 -3.19 -11.16 21.01
N GLN A 370 -3.78 -12.32 20.68
CA GLN A 370 -3.58 -12.97 19.38
C GLN A 370 -3.94 -12.02 18.23
N ARG A 371 -5.13 -11.40 18.30
CA ARG A 371 -5.64 -10.44 17.32
C ARG A 371 -4.68 -9.27 17.13
N HIS A 372 -4.23 -8.65 18.22
CA HIS A 372 -3.36 -7.46 18.17
C HIS A 372 -1.95 -7.79 17.68
N ALA A 373 -1.33 -8.84 18.26
CA ALA A 373 0.01 -9.26 17.87
C ALA A 373 0.07 -9.56 16.37
N GLN A 374 -0.91 -10.31 15.87
CA GLN A 374 -0.99 -10.63 14.46
C GLN A 374 -1.28 -9.40 13.61
N PHE A 375 -2.19 -8.50 14.01
CA PHE A 375 -2.48 -7.30 13.23
C PHE A 375 -1.26 -6.40 13.05
N TYR A 376 -0.52 -6.11 14.12
CA TYR A 376 0.69 -5.28 14.02
C TYR A 376 1.78 -5.92 13.17
N TRP A 377 1.94 -7.25 13.24
CA TRP A 377 2.87 -7.97 12.39
C TRP A 377 2.42 -7.98 10.92
N ASP A 378 1.15 -8.27 10.68
CA ASP A 378 0.55 -8.38 9.35
C ASP A 378 0.66 -7.03 8.63
N TYR A 379 0.40 -5.92 9.32
CA TYR A 379 0.54 -4.56 8.81
C TYR A 379 1.95 -4.25 8.25
N VAL A 380 3.00 -4.94 8.73
CA VAL A 380 4.35 -4.81 8.19
C VAL A 380 4.59 -5.80 7.06
N MET A 381 4.28 -7.09 7.29
CA MET A 381 4.58 -8.15 6.31
C MET A 381 3.85 -7.97 4.97
N VAL A 382 2.61 -7.48 4.98
CA VAL A 382 1.85 -7.28 3.74
C VAL A 382 2.21 -6.00 3.00
N GLU A 383 3.02 -5.13 3.60
CA GLU A 383 3.55 -3.92 2.99
C GLU A 383 4.79 -4.27 2.16
N ASN A 384 4.73 -4.03 0.85
CA ASN A 384 5.63 -4.67 -0.11
C ASN A 384 7.06 -4.10 -0.13
N SER A 385 7.35 -3.07 0.68
CA SER A 385 8.68 -2.45 0.71
C SER A 385 9.64 -3.12 1.68
N GLU A 386 9.13 -4.02 2.55
CA GLU A 386 9.89 -4.68 3.62
C GLU A 386 10.58 -3.62 4.50
N GLY A 387 9.85 -2.54 4.81
CA GLY A 387 10.33 -1.42 5.62
C GLY A 387 11.17 -0.37 4.88
N ALA A 388 11.43 -0.51 3.57
CA ALA A 388 12.12 0.53 2.80
C ALA A 388 11.34 1.86 2.74
N HIS A 389 10.00 1.79 2.73
CA HIS A 389 9.15 2.98 2.74
C HIS A 389 9.19 3.74 4.07
N ASN A 390 9.22 3.03 5.20
CA ASN A 390 9.30 3.65 6.53
C ASN A 390 9.87 2.69 7.58
N TYR A 391 11.19 2.52 7.57
CA TYR A 391 11.92 1.59 8.46
C TYR A 391 11.57 1.79 9.94
N LYS A 392 11.43 3.05 10.37
CA LYS A 392 11.07 3.37 11.76
C LYS A 392 9.66 2.87 12.10
N ALA A 393 8.68 3.08 11.23
CA ALA A 393 7.32 2.63 11.46
C ALA A 393 7.21 1.10 11.43
N ALA A 394 7.89 0.44 10.49
CA ALA A 394 7.97 -1.02 10.42
C ALA A 394 8.48 -1.60 11.76
N HIS A 395 9.63 -1.12 12.25
CA HIS A 395 10.16 -1.57 13.54
C HIS A 395 9.22 -1.26 14.71
N ALA A 396 8.58 -0.08 14.74
CA ALA A 396 7.65 0.27 15.80
C ALA A 396 6.42 -0.64 15.85
N ASN A 397 5.90 -1.08 14.70
CA ASN A 397 4.79 -2.03 14.65
C ASN A 397 5.25 -3.44 15.07
N LEU A 398 6.43 -3.89 14.65
CA LEU A 398 6.99 -5.17 15.11
C LEU A 398 7.26 -5.18 16.63
N ASP A 399 7.72 -4.05 17.21
CA ASP A 399 7.89 -3.90 18.66
C ASP A 399 6.53 -4.04 19.39
N LYS A 400 5.45 -3.50 18.82
CA LYS A 400 4.09 -3.65 19.38
C LYS A 400 3.61 -5.10 19.30
N ALA A 401 3.91 -5.81 18.21
CA ALA A 401 3.59 -7.24 18.08
C ALA A 401 4.32 -8.07 19.15
N GLU A 402 5.63 -7.84 19.34
CA GLU A 402 6.44 -8.50 20.37
C GLU A 402 5.90 -8.21 21.78
N ALA A 403 5.53 -6.96 22.08
CA ALA A 403 4.97 -6.58 23.38
C ALA A 403 3.65 -7.33 23.68
N GLN A 404 2.77 -7.46 22.69
CA GLN A 404 1.55 -8.26 22.82
C GLN A 404 1.88 -9.73 23.11
N LEU A 405 2.84 -10.30 22.39
CA LEU A 405 3.26 -11.70 22.59
C LEU A 405 3.91 -11.91 23.96
N GLU A 406 4.71 -10.98 24.47
CA GLU A 406 5.28 -11.05 25.83
C GLU A 406 4.16 -11.12 26.89
N GLU A 407 3.16 -10.24 26.79
CA GLU A 407 1.98 -10.27 27.65
C GLU A 407 1.20 -11.58 27.51
N GLY A 408 1.05 -12.07 26.28
CA GLY A 408 0.36 -13.32 25.97
C GLY A 408 1.04 -14.54 26.57
N PHE A 409 2.34 -14.68 26.36
CA PHE A 409 3.13 -15.78 26.91
C PHE A 409 3.09 -15.77 28.43
N ALA A 410 3.18 -14.59 29.06
CA ALA A 410 3.01 -14.46 30.51
C ALA A 410 1.60 -14.85 30.99
N LEU A 411 0.55 -14.43 30.27
CA LEU A 411 -0.85 -14.74 30.59
C LEU A 411 -1.13 -16.25 30.54
N LEU A 412 -0.55 -16.95 29.56
CA LEU A 412 -0.72 -18.39 29.35
C LEU A 412 0.34 -19.26 30.06
N GLY A 413 1.31 -18.64 30.76
CA GLY A 413 2.37 -19.36 31.47
C GLY A 413 3.32 -20.13 30.55
N ILE A 414 3.56 -19.62 29.35
CA ILE A 414 4.43 -20.19 28.33
C ILE A 414 5.87 -19.71 28.60
N ALA A 415 6.83 -20.64 28.63
CA ALA A 415 8.21 -20.40 29.08
C ALA A 415 9.17 -19.88 28.00
#